data_AF-A0A7W7PWI6-F1
#
_entry.id   AF-A0A7W7PWI6-F1
#
_cell.length_a   1.000
_cell.length_b   1.000
_cell.length_c   1.000
_cell.angle_alpha   90.00
_cell.angle_beta   90.00
_cell.angle_gamma   90.00
#
_symmetry.space_group_name_H-M   'P 1'
#
loop_
_entity.id
_entity.type
_entity.pdbx_description
1 polymer ?
#
loop_
_entity_poly.entity_id
_entity_poly.type
_entity_poly.pdbx_seq_one_letter_code
_entity_poly.pdbx_strand_id
1 'polypeptide(L)' 'MKTIIHVNQHVIRRNRTHGENEPVLTVKTYKSNAYAHTAIIRDANGAEVARVIYRPDRPLPCGAHVWIETYLSVETE' A
#
# COMPACT_ATOMS: atom_id res chain seq x y z
N MET A 1 11.11 -16.52 -2.44
CA MET A 1 10.51 -15.75 -3.57
C MET A 1 10.06 -14.39 -3.04
N LYS A 2 10.38 -13.30 -3.72
CA LYS A 2 10.00 -11.96 -3.26
C LYS A 2 8.56 -11.63 -3.66
N THR A 3 7.82 -10.99 -2.76
CA THR A 3 6.55 -10.34 -3.06
C THR A 3 6.81 -8.83 -3.08
N ILE A 4 6.32 -8.13 -4.11
CA ILE A 4 6.53 -6.70 -4.28
C ILE A 4 5.19 -6.00 -4.19
N ILE A 5 5.07 -5.03 -3.30
CA ILE A 5 3.91 -4.12 -3.28
C ILE A 5 4.30 -2.90 -4.11
N HIS A 6 3.80 -2.85 -5.35
CA HIS A 6 4.01 -1.74 -6.25
C HIS A 6 2.99 -0.64 -5.94
N VAL A 7 3.47 0.55 -5.56
CA VAL A 7 2.65 1.74 -5.34
C VAL A 7 2.61 2.57 -6.62
N ASN A 8 1.45 2.66 -7.26
CA ASN A 8 1.30 3.31 -8.55
C ASN A 8 1.05 4.82 -8.40
N GLN A 9 2.13 5.61 -8.49
CA GLN A 9 2.07 7.07 -8.40
C GLN A 9 1.17 7.72 -9.48
N HIS A 10 1.06 7.14 -10.67
CA HIS A 10 0.24 7.69 -11.75
C HIS A 10 -1.24 7.56 -11.43
N VAL A 11 -1.66 6.41 -10.89
CA VAL A 11 -3.05 6.19 -10.45
C VAL A 11 -3.36 7.07 -9.23
N ILE A 12 -2.44 7.20 -8.27
CA ILE A 12 -2.61 8.12 -7.14
C ILE A 12 -2.87 9.56 -7.64
N ARG A 13 -2.06 10.03 -8.59
CA ARG A 13 -2.24 11.37 -9.18
C ARG A 13 -3.58 11.48 -9.89
N ARG A 14 -3.94 10.52 -10.75
CA ARG A 14 -5.21 10.52 -11.49
C ARG A 14 -6.41 10.55 -10.54
N ASN A 15 -6.41 9.69 -9.52
CA ASN A 15 -7.45 9.64 -8.51
C ASN A 15 -7.62 10.99 -7.81
N ARG A 16 -6.51 11.63 -7.42
CA ARG A 16 -6.54 12.97 -6.80
C ARG A 16 -7.06 14.06 -7.74
N THR A 17 -6.70 14.01 -9.01
CA THR A 17 -7.09 15.05 -9.99
C THR A 17 -8.56 14.92 -10.41
N HIS A 18 -9.06 13.70 -10.54
CA HIS A 18 -10.40 13.45 -11.10
C HIS A 18 -11.43 13.00 -10.05
N GLY A 19 -11.04 12.88 -8.78
CA GLY A 19 -11.92 12.38 -7.72
C GLY A 19 -12.24 10.89 -7.83
N GLU A 20 -11.39 10.12 -8.53
CA GLU A 20 -11.55 8.67 -8.66
C GLU A 20 -11.00 7.93 -7.43
N ASN A 21 -11.39 6.66 -7.28
CA ASN A 21 -10.89 5.77 -6.24
C ASN A 21 -10.51 4.42 -6.83
N GLU A 22 -9.60 4.44 -7.81
CA GLU A 22 -9.05 3.23 -8.41
C GLU A 22 -7.97 2.62 -7.50
N PRO A 23 -7.79 1.29 -7.47
CA PRO A 23 -6.75 0.65 -6.66
C PRO A 23 -5.35 1.11 -7.10
N VAL A 24 -4.58 1.61 -6.14
CA VAL A 24 -3.23 2.16 -6.38
C VAL A 24 -2.12 1.17 -6.05
N LEU A 25 -2.43 0.06 -5.39
CA LEU A 25 -1.47 -0.98 -5.03
C LEU A 25 -1.58 -2.14 -6.01
N THR A 26 -0.44 -2.68 -6.43
CA THR A 26 -0.37 -3.99 -7.08
C THR A 26 0.57 -4.89 -6.30
N VAL A 27 0.04 -5.95 -5.70
CA VAL A 27 0.80 -7.01 -5.06
C VAL A 27 1.27 -7.98 -6.14
N LYS A 28 2.57 -7.98 -6.40
CA LYS A 28 3.20 -8.76 -7.46
C LYS A 28 3.97 -9.94 -6.88
N THR A 29 3.69 -11.10 -7.43
CA THR A 29 4.51 -12.30 -7.29
C THR A 29 5.09 -12.67 -8.66
N TYR A 30 5.88 -13.73 -8.74
CA TYR A 30 6.27 -14.29 -10.03
C TYR A 30 5.10 -14.85 -10.86
N LYS A 31 3.94 -15.12 -10.22
CA LYS A 31 2.79 -15.78 -10.83
C LYS A 31 1.57 -14.89 -11.01
N SER A 32 1.49 -13.78 -10.27
CA SER A 32 0.24 -13.03 -10.15
C SER A 32 0.46 -11.55 -9.89
N ASN A 33 -0.53 -10.75 -10.32
CA ASN A 33 -0.66 -9.34 -10.03
C ASN A 33 -2.05 -9.11 -9.43
N ALA A 34 -2.12 -8.79 -8.13
CA ALA A 34 -3.37 -8.48 -7.45
C ALA A 34 -3.46 -6.97 -7.19
N TYR A 35 -4.53 -6.33 -7.66
CA TYR A 35 -4.80 -4.91 -7.44
C TYR A 35 -5.56 -4.71 -6.14
N ALA A 36 -5.20 -3.69 -5.35
CA ALA A 36 -5.83 -3.45 -4.06
C ALA A 36 -5.78 -1.98 -3.61
N HIS A 37 -6.68 -1.62 -2.68
CA HIS A 37 -6.60 -0.39 -1.88
C HIS A 37 -5.79 -0.58 -0.59
N THR A 38 -5.63 -1.83 -0.15
CA THR A 38 -4.91 -2.16 1.08
C THR A 38 -4.20 -3.49 0.90
N ALA A 39 -2.98 -3.60 1.41
CA ALA A 39 -2.22 -4.84 1.41
C ALA A 39 -1.73 -5.13 2.84
N ILE A 40 -2.05 -6.33 3.35
CA ILE A 40 -1.64 -6.78 4.68
C ILE A 40 -0.42 -7.68 4.54
N ILE A 41 0.62 -7.40 5.32
CA ILE A 41 1.83 -8.22 5.42
C ILE A 41 1.68 -9.07 6.68
N ARG A 42 1.74 -10.40 6.53
CA ARG A 42 1.64 -11.36 7.63
C ARG A 42 2.92 -12.16 7.78
N ASP A 43 3.23 -12.57 9.00
CA ASP A 43 4.31 -13.52 9.29
C ASP A 43 3.91 -14.98 8.95
N ALA A 44 4.80 -15.93 9.25
CA ALA A 44 4.58 -17.35 9.00
C ALA A 44 3.44 -17.97 9.83
N ASN A 45 3.09 -17.36 10.97
CA ASN A 45 1.99 -17.79 11.84
C ASN A 45 0.67 -17.12 11.45
N GLY A 46 0.69 -16.25 10.43
CA GLY A 46 -0.47 -15.49 9.97
C GLY A 46 -0.74 -14.23 10.80
N ALA A 47 0.14 -13.81 11.71
CA ALA A 47 0.00 -12.55 12.44
C ALA A 47 0.29 -11.37 11.52
N GLU A 48 -0.53 -10.31 11.59
CA GLU A 48 -0.31 -9.09 10.83
C GLU A 48 0.89 -8.31 11.40
N VAL A 49 1.90 -8.08 10.58
CA VAL A 49 3.13 -7.37 10.97
C VAL A 49 3.20 -5.96 10.41
N ALA A 50 2.55 -5.70 9.29
CA ALA A 50 2.46 -4.36 8.69
C ALA A 50 1.31 -4.30 7.70
N ARG A 51 0.89 -3.09 7.34
CA ARG A 51 -0.13 -2.85 6.32
C ARG A 51 0.23 -1.64 5.47
N VAL A 52 0.05 -1.78 4.16
CA VAL A 52 0.10 -0.66 3.22
C VAL A 52 -1.32 -0.20 2.95
N ILE A 53 -1.60 1.07 3.21
CA ILE A 53 -2.94 1.67 3.15
C ILE A 53 -2.96 2.73 2.06
N TYR A 54 -3.98 2.71 1.21
CA TYR A 54 -4.39 3.84 0.39
C TYR A 54 -5.67 4.45 0.94
N ARG A 55 -5.63 5.74 1.25
CA ARG A 55 -6.78 6.50 1.77
C ARG A 55 -6.88 7.87 1.10
N PRO A 56 -7.71 8.02 0.04
CA PRO A 56 -7.83 9.28 -0.67
C PRO A 56 -8.66 10.35 0.04
N ASP A 57 -9.64 9.94 0.83
CA ASP A 57 -10.60 10.79 1.54
C ASP A 57 -10.00 11.48 2.77
N ARG A 58 -9.03 10.82 3.41
CA ARG A 58 -8.41 11.31 4.65
C ARG A 58 -6.92 10.95 4.65
N PRO A 59 -6.10 11.74 3.93
CA PRO A 59 -4.66 11.54 3.92
C PRO A 59 -4.05 11.80 5.30
N LEU A 60 -2.82 11.34 5.50
CA LEU A 60 -2.02 11.72 6.67
C LEU A 60 -1.79 13.24 6.71
N PRO A 61 -1.48 13.83 7.87
CA PRO A 61 -1.27 15.28 8.01
C PRO A 61 -0.22 15.85 7.05
N CYS A 62 0.79 15.07 6.65
CA CYS A 62 1.81 15.46 5.67
C CYS A 62 1.32 15.46 4.21
N GLY A 63 0.06 15.06 3.95
CA GLY A 63 -0.52 14.92 2.62
C GLY A 63 -0.30 13.56 1.96
N ALA A 64 0.31 12.59 2.63
CA ALA A 64 0.46 11.24 2.10
C ALA A 64 -0.90 10.52 2.03
N HIS A 65 -1.28 10.08 0.82
CA HIS A 65 -2.51 9.30 0.58
C HIS A 65 -2.24 7.80 0.62
N VAL A 66 -0.97 7.39 0.51
CA VAL A 66 -0.51 6.01 0.66
C VAL A 66 0.61 5.99 1.69
N TRP A 67 0.53 5.07 2.66
CA TRP A 67 1.57 4.87 3.66
C TRP A 67 1.65 3.41 4.08
N ILE A 68 2.72 3.06 4.79
CA ILE A 68 2.84 1.80 5.51
C ILE A 68 2.77 2.08 7.01
N GLU A 69 2.08 1.22 7.74
CA GLU A 69 2.03 1.25 9.20
C GLU A 69 2.35 -0.11 9.80
N THR A 70 2.97 -0.10 10.98
CA THR A 70 3.39 -1.29 11.72
C THR A 70 3.51 -0.93 13.21
N TYR A 71 3.37 -1.94 14.08
CA TYR A 71 3.68 -1.85 15.51
C TYR A 71 5.10 -2.34 15.84
N LEU A 72 5.85 -2.82 14.85
CA LEU A 72 7.20 -3.33 15.03
C LEU A 72 8.24 -2.19 14.99
N SER A 73 9.43 -2.45 15.52
CA SER A 73 10.57 -1.54 15.38
C SER A 73 10.99 -1.40 13.92
N VAL A 74 11.25 -0.16 13.49
CA VAL A 74 11.74 0.16 12.15
C VAL A 74 13.11 0.84 12.27
N GLU A 75 14.09 0.33 11.54
CA GLU A 75 15.44 0.90 11.47
C GLU A 75 15.56 1.81 10.23
N THR A 76 16.38 2.85 10.35
CA THR A 76 16.71 3.78 9.26
C THR A 76 18.21 3.84 9.09
N GLU A 77 18.69 3.86 7.84
CA GLU A 77 20.10 4.10 7.49
C GLU A 77 20.44 5.59 7.46
#